data_AF-X6N8C0-F1
#
_entry.id   AF-X6N8C0-F1
#
_cell.length_a   1.000
_cell.length_b   1.000
_cell.length_c   1.000
_cell.angle_alpha   90.00
_cell.angle_beta   90.00
_cell.angle_gamma   90.00
#
_symmetry.space_group_name_H-M   'P 1'
#
loop_
_entity.id
_entity.type
_entity.pdbx_description
1 polymer ?
#
loop_
_entity_poly.entity_id
_entity_poly.type
_entity_poly.pdbx_seq_one_letter_code
_entity_poly.pdbx_strand_id
1 'polypeptide(L)'
;MKNPTWNSHRYATTKGLGSICYGSFLVALIRTLKAFAKSAAQRGNALGCICYICLAYLEWLARYFSVYAFVQVAIYGVSFWQAAKNTWQLLTTKGFDAIINDDLSNLVLAAGAIAGGVITSLIGGLLGYLFFVNYGHFVGIVFGVLLAIVGLYIGYFFTLEFMFAIASAIKAIFVCWAEDPAALKETHPLCYELMAQAWRKVYNIGGVNEINTLRDLD
;
A
#
# COMPACT_ATOMS: atom_id res chain seq x y z
N MET A 1 -4.76 35.41 -6.99
CA MET A 1 -4.58 33.96 -6.75
C MET A 1 -5.96 33.33 -6.60
N LYS A 2 -6.38 32.50 -7.55
CA LYS A 2 -7.70 31.83 -7.56
C LYS A 2 -7.70 30.79 -6.43
N ASN A 3 -8.66 30.82 -5.51
CA ASN A 3 -8.67 30.01 -4.28
C ASN A 3 -8.23 28.55 -4.51
N PRO A 4 -7.04 28.13 -4.03
CA PRO A 4 -6.47 26.81 -4.29
C PRO A 4 -7.30 25.66 -3.69
N THR A 5 -8.03 25.93 -2.61
CA THR A 5 -8.99 25.03 -1.98
C THR A 5 -10.18 24.69 -2.89
N TRP A 6 -10.66 25.65 -3.70
CA TRP A 6 -11.78 25.40 -4.61
C TRP A 6 -11.35 24.60 -5.85
N ASN A 7 -10.18 24.92 -6.39
CA ASN A 7 -9.62 24.18 -7.53
C ASN A 7 -9.28 22.73 -7.17
N SER A 8 -8.73 22.48 -5.97
CA SER A 8 -8.46 21.12 -5.49
C SER A 8 -9.76 20.35 -5.24
N HIS A 9 -10.77 20.97 -4.64
CA HIS A 9 -12.08 20.34 -4.44
C HIS A 9 -12.77 19.96 -5.77
N ARG A 10 -12.75 20.86 -6.76
CA ARG A 10 -13.31 20.60 -8.10
C ARG A 10 -12.53 19.53 -8.85
N TYR A 11 -11.20 19.52 -8.71
CA TYR A 11 -10.35 18.51 -9.33
C TYR A 11 -10.61 17.13 -8.71
N ALA A 12 -10.64 17.03 -7.38
CA ALA A 12 -10.94 15.81 -6.66
C ALA A 12 -12.30 15.23 -7.09
N THR A 13 -13.34 16.07 -7.14
CA THR A 13 -14.71 15.63 -7.43
C THR A 13 -14.97 15.28 -8.90
N THR A 14 -14.27 15.90 -9.87
CA THR A 14 -14.56 15.68 -11.29
C THR A 14 -13.53 14.84 -12.03
N LYS A 15 -12.24 15.02 -11.75
CA LYS A 15 -11.15 14.31 -12.45
C LYS A 15 -10.59 13.16 -11.62
N GLY A 16 -10.41 13.39 -10.32
CA GLY A 16 -9.93 12.37 -9.37
C GLY A 16 -10.94 11.23 -9.17
N LEU A 17 -12.18 11.56 -8.80
CA LEU A 17 -13.24 10.57 -8.59
C LEU A 17 -13.53 9.73 -9.84
N GLY A 18 -13.49 10.33 -11.04
CA GLY A 18 -13.72 9.60 -12.30
C GLY A 18 -12.68 8.50 -12.54
N SER A 19 -11.40 8.81 -12.32
CA SER A 19 -10.30 7.85 -12.51
C SER A 19 -10.33 6.74 -11.46
N ILE A 20 -10.61 7.08 -10.20
CA ILE A 20 -10.72 6.10 -9.10
C ILE A 20 -11.92 5.18 -9.30
N CYS A 21 -13.08 5.74 -9.67
CA CYS A 21 -14.29 4.97 -9.95
C CYS A 21 -14.08 4.01 -11.12
N TYR A 22 -13.47 4.48 -12.22
CA TYR A 22 -13.19 3.64 -13.38
C TYR A 22 -12.23 2.49 -13.07
N GLY A 23 -11.13 2.75 -12.35
CA GLY A 23 -10.22 1.69 -11.93
C GLY A 23 -10.88 0.69 -10.97
N SER A 24 -11.71 1.18 -10.04
CA SER A 24 -12.47 0.32 -9.11
C SER A 24 -13.51 -0.54 -9.84
N PHE A 25 -14.19 0.01 -10.85
CA PHE A 25 -15.13 -0.70 -11.70
C PHE A 25 -14.44 -1.82 -12.49
N LEU A 26 -13.27 -1.55 -13.07
CA LEU A 26 -12.50 -2.54 -13.82
C LEU A 26 -12.11 -3.73 -12.92
N VAL A 27 -11.61 -3.46 -11.72
CA VAL A 27 -11.30 -4.50 -10.74
C VAL A 27 -12.57 -5.26 -10.30
N ALA A 28 -13.69 -4.55 -10.08
CA ALA A 28 -14.97 -5.17 -9.72
C ALA A 28 -15.54 -6.05 -10.84
N LEU A 29 -15.33 -5.68 -12.10
CA LEU A 29 -15.74 -6.48 -13.25
C LEU A 29 -14.97 -7.81 -13.29
N ILE A 30 -13.65 -7.78 -13.10
CA ILE A 30 -12.82 -9.00 -13.04
C ILE A 30 -13.25 -9.89 -11.86
N ARG A 31 -13.53 -9.30 -10.69
CA ARG A 31 -14.08 -10.02 -9.54
C ARG A 31 -15.41 -10.70 -9.84
N THR A 32 -16.30 -10.00 -10.56
CA THR A 32 -17.60 -10.55 -10.97
C THR A 32 -17.41 -11.73 -11.91
N LEU A 33 -16.53 -11.63 -12.91
CA LEU A 33 -16.20 -12.74 -13.82
C LEU A 33 -15.60 -13.94 -13.07
N LYS A 34 -14.71 -13.70 -12.10
CA LYS A 34 -14.16 -14.73 -11.22
C LYS A 34 -15.23 -15.44 -10.39
N ALA A 35 -16.24 -14.72 -9.90
CA ALA A 35 -17.35 -15.31 -9.18
C ALA A 35 -18.18 -16.24 -10.08
N PHE A 36 -18.43 -15.85 -11.33
CA PHE A 36 -19.07 -16.72 -12.32
C PHE A 36 -18.23 -17.97 -12.63
N ALA A 37 -16.91 -17.82 -12.81
CA ALA A 37 -16.01 -18.94 -13.04
C ALA A 37 -15.95 -19.89 -11.84
N LYS A 38 -15.99 -19.36 -10.60
CA LYS A 38 -16.08 -20.17 -9.38
C LYS A 38 -17.34 -21.03 -9.35
N SER A 39 -18.49 -20.44 -9.69
CA SER A 39 -19.77 -21.16 -9.78
C SER A 39 -19.76 -22.23 -10.87
N ALA A 40 -19.04 -22.01 -11.98
CA ALA A 40 -18.85 -23.02 -13.03
C ALA A 40 -17.87 -24.13 -12.62
N ALA A 41 -16.80 -23.81 -11.87
CA ALA A 41 -15.84 -24.77 -11.35
C ALA A 41 -16.47 -25.73 -10.33
N GLN A 42 -17.40 -25.24 -9.49
CA GLN A 42 -18.14 -26.05 -8.53
C GLN A 42 -19.02 -27.13 -9.18
N ARG A 43 -19.29 -27.04 -10.48
CA ARG A 43 -20.03 -28.05 -11.25
C ARG A 43 -19.14 -29.19 -11.78
N GLY A 44 -17.89 -29.28 -11.33
CA GLY A 44 -16.98 -30.38 -11.69
C GLY A 44 -16.27 -30.22 -13.04
N ASN A 45 -16.34 -29.04 -13.65
CA ASN A 45 -15.73 -28.80 -14.95
C ASN A 45 -14.26 -28.36 -14.78
N ALA A 46 -13.30 -29.17 -15.24
CA ALA A 46 -11.86 -28.88 -15.11
C ALA A 46 -11.48 -27.52 -15.74
N LEU A 47 -12.15 -27.14 -16.83
CA LEU A 47 -12.02 -25.82 -17.48
C LEU A 47 -12.44 -24.66 -16.56
N GLY A 48 -13.43 -24.87 -15.68
CA GLY A 48 -13.84 -23.88 -14.70
C GLY A 48 -12.78 -23.61 -13.64
N CYS A 49 -12.06 -24.65 -13.22
CA CYS A 49 -10.97 -24.54 -12.24
C CYS A 49 -9.79 -23.74 -12.80
N ILE A 50 -9.36 -24.07 -14.03
CA ILE A 50 -8.27 -23.34 -14.72
C ILE A 50 -8.67 -21.87 -14.92
N CYS A 51 -9.90 -21.62 -15.40
CA CYS A 51 -10.40 -20.26 -15.61
C CYS A 51 -10.48 -19.47 -14.29
N TYR A 52 -10.88 -20.11 -13.19
CA TYR A 52 -10.88 -19.50 -11.86
C TYR A 52 -9.48 -19.08 -11.40
N ILE A 53 -8.48 -19.93 -11.58
CA ILE A 53 -7.08 -19.62 -11.20
C ILE A 53 -6.55 -18.47 -12.06
N CYS A 54 -6.75 -18.52 -13.38
CA CYS A 54 -6.35 -17.44 -14.29
C CYS A 54 -7.00 -16.11 -13.92
N LEU A 55 -8.32 -16.12 -13.63
CA LEU A 55 -9.04 -14.93 -13.20
C LEU A 55 -8.62 -14.45 -11.81
N ALA A 56 -8.23 -15.35 -10.91
CA ALA A 56 -7.69 -14.98 -9.61
C ALA A 56 -6.35 -14.26 -9.74
N TYR A 57 -5.46 -14.74 -10.61
CA TYR A 57 -4.20 -14.08 -10.90
C TYR A 57 -4.42 -12.73 -11.60
N LEU A 58 -5.30 -12.68 -12.60
CA LEU A 58 -5.65 -11.44 -13.29
C LEU A 58 -6.26 -10.40 -12.33
N GLU A 59 -7.08 -10.83 -11.36
CA GLU A 59 -7.64 -9.94 -10.35
C GLU A 59 -6.55 -9.36 -9.45
N TRP A 60 -5.62 -10.19 -8.97
CA TRP A 60 -4.50 -9.74 -8.15
C TRP A 60 -3.64 -8.74 -8.91
N LEU A 61 -3.30 -9.08 -10.15
CA LEU A 61 -2.50 -8.27 -11.05
C LEU A 61 -3.19 -6.93 -11.35
N ALA A 62 -4.46 -6.95 -11.73
CA ALA A 62 -5.22 -5.73 -12.02
C ALA A 62 -5.36 -4.83 -10.79
N ARG A 63 -5.51 -5.41 -9.59
CA ARG A 63 -5.55 -4.64 -8.34
C ARG A 63 -4.19 -3.99 -8.07
N TYR A 64 -3.11 -4.72 -8.26
CA TYR A 64 -1.74 -4.22 -8.10
C TYR A 64 -1.47 -3.05 -9.07
N PHE A 65 -1.72 -3.23 -10.37
CA PHE A 65 -1.58 -2.17 -11.37
C PHE A 65 -2.45 -0.95 -11.07
N SER A 66 -3.67 -1.15 -10.59
CA SER A 66 -4.57 -0.03 -10.27
C SER A 66 -4.02 0.85 -9.15
N VAL A 67 -3.38 0.27 -8.12
CA VAL A 67 -2.78 1.05 -7.02
C VAL A 67 -1.69 1.98 -7.55
N TYR A 68 -0.75 1.45 -8.34
CA TYR A 68 0.32 2.27 -8.94
C TYR A 68 -0.21 3.27 -9.97
N ALA A 69 -1.21 2.90 -10.77
CA ALA A 69 -1.87 3.83 -11.68
C ALA A 69 -2.56 4.98 -10.92
N PHE A 70 -3.17 4.73 -9.76
CA PHE A 70 -3.76 5.79 -8.93
C PHE A 70 -2.70 6.73 -8.34
N VAL A 71 -1.55 6.20 -7.94
CA VAL A 71 -0.38 7.01 -7.55
C VAL A 71 0.04 7.93 -8.70
N GLN A 72 0.12 7.40 -9.92
CA GLN A 72 0.48 8.17 -11.11
C GLN A 72 -0.55 9.27 -11.44
N VAL A 73 -1.85 8.97 -11.33
CA VAL A 73 -2.92 9.96 -11.50
C VAL A 73 -2.83 11.04 -10.41
N ALA A 74 -2.46 10.67 -9.17
CA ALA A 74 -2.34 11.62 -8.07
C ALA A 74 -1.15 12.58 -8.23
N ILE A 75 0.00 12.08 -8.71
CA ILE A 75 1.21 12.89 -8.89
C ILE A 75 1.12 13.77 -10.14
N TYR A 76 0.80 13.18 -11.31
CA TYR A 76 0.90 13.86 -12.60
C TYR A 76 -0.43 14.41 -13.11
N GLY A 77 -1.56 14.03 -12.49
CA GLY A 77 -2.89 14.48 -12.90
C GLY A 77 -3.35 14.02 -14.28
N VAL A 78 -2.75 12.93 -14.79
CA VAL A 78 -3.08 12.35 -16.10
C VAL A 78 -4.33 11.47 -16.03
N SER A 79 -4.89 11.10 -17.19
CA SER A 79 -6.01 10.16 -17.25
C SER A 79 -5.60 8.76 -16.80
N PHE A 80 -6.54 7.99 -16.22
CA PHE A 80 -6.28 6.63 -15.73
C PHE A 80 -5.62 5.73 -16.78
N TRP A 81 -6.06 5.77 -18.04
CA TRP A 81 -5.50 4.95 -19.11
C TRP A 81 -4.03 5.30 -19.41
N GLN A 82 -3.70 6.59 -19.45
CA GLN A 82 -2.33 7.04 -19.65
C GLN A 82 -1.45 6.66 -18.46
N ALA A 83 -1.95 6.89 -17.24
CA ALA A 83 -1.26 6.48 -16.00
C ALA A 83 -1.00 4.97 -15.96
N ALA A 84 -1.99 4.15 -16.33
CA ALA A 84 -1.85 2.71 -16.38
C ALA A 84 -0.81 2.26 -17.41
N LYS A 85 -0.74 2.93 -18.57
CA LYS A 85 0.27 2.65 -19.60
C LYS A 85 1.69 2.97 -19.13
N ASN A 86 1.88 4.15 -18.51
CA ASN A 86 3.18 4.55 -17.96
C ASN A 86 3.60 3.60 -16.83
N THR A 87 2.68 3.29 -15.92
CA THR A 87 2.89 2.33 -14.83
C THR A 87 3.27 0.94 -15.34
N TRP A 88 2.61 0.47 -16.42
CA TRP A 88 2.94 -0.81 -17.05
C TRP A 88 4.36 -0.81 -17.62
N GLN A 89 4.77 0.27 -18.29
CA GLN A 89 6.13 0.40 -18.81
C GLN A 89 7.15 0.36 -17.66
N LEU A 90 6.91 1.12 -16.59
CA LEU A 90 7.78 1.18 -15.41
C LEU A 90 7.90 -0.18 -14.71
N LEU A 91 6.79 -0.90 -14.55
CA LEU A 91 6.79 -2.25 -13.97
C LEU A 91 7.46 -3.27 -14.90
N THR A 92 7.48 -3.06 -16.21
CA THR A 92 8.18 -3.98 -17.12
C THR A 92 9.70 -3.80 -17.03
N THR A 93 10.19 -2.58 -16.81
CA THR A 93 11.63 -2.28 -16.67
C THR A 93 12.17 -2.47 -15.25
N LYS A 94 11.36 -2.24 -14.21
CA LYS A 94 11.79 -2.23 -12.79
C LYS A 94 10.90 -3.07 -11.86
N GLY A 95 10.06 -3.95 -12.40
CA GLY A 95 8.99 -4.63 -11.64
C GLY A 95 9.45 -5.54 -10.51
N PHE A 96 10.59 -6.22 -10.66
CA PHE A 96 11.13 -7.05 -9.58
C PHE A 96 11.49 -6.22 -8.35
N ASP A 97 12.09 -5.05 -8.54
CA ASP A 97 12.43 -4.14 -7.45
C ASP A 97 11.17 -3.59 -6.75
N ALA A 98 10.13 -3.29 -7.53
CA ALA A 98 8.85 -2.79 -6.99
C ALA A 98 8.18 -3.83 -6.08
N ILE A 99 8.17 -5.10 -6.49
CA ILE A 99 7.56 -6.20 -5.71
C ILE A 99 8.34 -6.43 -4.41
N ILE A 100 9.67 -6.49 -4.48
CA ILE A 100 10.53 -6.69 -3.29
C ILE A 100 10.32 -5.56 -2.28
N ASN A 101 10.27 -4.31 -2.75
CA ASN A 101 10.04 -3.16 -1.89
C ASN A 101 8.64 -3.20 -1.23
N ASP A 102 7.62 -3.62 -1.96
CA ASP A 102 6.26 -3.74 -1.44
C ASP A 102 6.14 -4.84 -0.39
N ASP A 103 6.76 -6.01 -0.60
CA ASP A 103 6.77 -7.10 0.39
C ASP A 103 7.50 -6.71 1.68
N LEU A 104 8.68 -6.08 1.55
CA LEU A 104 9.44 -5.60 2.70
C LEU A 104 8.68 -4.52 3.48
N SER A 105 8.10 -3.55 2.77
CA SER A 105 7.33 -2.47 3.37
C SER A 105 6.10 -3.00 4.10
N ASN A 106 5.32 -3.89 3.45
CA ASN A 106 4.14 -4.47 4.07
C ASN A 106 4.47 -5.27 5.34
N LEU A 107 5.60 -5.99 5.36
CA LEU A 107 6.05 -6.72 6.55
C LEU A 107 6.37 -5.77 7.72
N VAL A 108 7.15 -4.72 7.46
CA VAL A 108 7.53 -3.74 8.48
C VAL A 108 6.31 -3.01 9.03
N LEU A 109 5.38 -2.62 8.14
CA LEU A 109 4.15 -1.94 8.50
C LEU A 109 3.21 -2.84 9.32
N ALA A 110 3.09 -4.12 8.97
CA ALA A 110 2.31 -5.09 9.73
C ALA A 110 2.90 -5.30 11.14
N ALA A 111 4.23 -5.42 11.26
CA ALA A 111 4.91 -5.51 12.55
C ALA A 111 4.65 -4.26 13.41
N GLY A 112 4.69 -3.06 12.81
CA GLY A 112 4.36 -1.81 13.48
C GLY A 112 2.93 -1.75 14.03
N ALA A 113 1.96 -2.23 13.26
CA ALA A 113 0.56 -2.28 13.68
C ALA A 113 0.33 -3.26 14.86
N ILE A 114 0.96 -4.43 14.82
CA ILE A 114 0.90 -5.40 15.93
C ILE A 114 1.54 -4.80 17.18
N ALA A 115 2.73 -4.20 17.06
CA ALA A 115 3.41 -3.56 18.19
C ALA A 115 2.55 -2.45 18.81
N GLY A 116 1.93 -1.62 17.96
CA GLY A 116 1.01 -0.57 18.39
C GLY A 116 -0.19 -1.11 19.18
N GLY A 117 -0.85 -2.15 18.68
CA GLY A 117 -1.98 -2.80 19.38
C GLY A 117 -1.59 -3.46 20.71
N VAL A 118 -0.39 -4.03 20.79
CA VAL A 118 0.12 -4.62 22.05
C VAL A 118 0.37 -3.53 23.10
N ILE A 119 1.02 -2.42 22.71
CA ILE A 119 1.30 -1.30 23.63
C ILE A 119 0.00 -0.71 24.19
N THR A 120 -0.99 -0.45 23.33
CA THR A 120 -2.28 0.09 23.77
C THR A 120 -3.07 -0.88 24.64
N SER A 121 -2.97 -2.19 24.37
CA SER A 121 -3.58 -3.23 25.19
C SER A 121 -2.98 -3.29 26.60
N LEU A 122 -1.66 -3.23 26.71
CA LEU A 122 -0.95 -3.23 28.00
C LEU A 122 -1.30 -2.00 28.84
N ILE A 123 -1.31 -0.82 28.22
CA ILE A 123 -1.66 0.43 28.91
C ILE A 123 -3.14 0.42 29.33
N GLY A 124 -4.03 0.02 28.42
CA GLY A 124 -5.47 -0.06 28.69
C GLY A 124 -5.81 -1.06 29.80
N GLY A 125 -5.16 -2.22 29.79
CA GLY A 125 -5.31 -3.25 30.82
C GLY A 125 -4.77 -2.82 32.18
N LEU A 126 -3.59 -2.20 32.21
CA LEU A 126 -2.98 -1.72 33.45
C LEU A 126 -3.81 -0.60 34.09
N LEU A 127 -4.23 0.39 33.29
CA LEU A 127 -5.11 1.46 33.78
C LEU A 127 -6.45 0.89 34.26
N GLY A 128 -7.06 -0.01 33.48
CA GLY A 128 -8.30 -0.68 33.86
C GLY A 128 -8.19 -1.41 35.21
N TYR A 129 -7.10 -2.15 35.41
CA TYR A 129 -6.85 -2.82 36.69
C TYR A 129 -6.70 -1.82 37.84
N LEU A 130 -5.85 -0.79 37.68
CA LEU A 130 -5.57 0.19 38.74
C LEU A 130 -6.80 1.04 39.13
N PHE A 131 -7.69 1.35 38.20
CA PHE A 131 -8.91 2.09 38.50
C PHE A 131 -9.95 1.25 39.23
N PHE A 132 -10.13 -0.02 38.84
CA PHE A 132 -11.20 -0.86 39.35
C PHE A 132 -10.79 -1.77 40.52
N VAL A 133 -9.50 -1.88 40.84
CA VAL A 133 -9.01 -2.69 41.98
C VAL A 133 -9.55 -2.19 43.32
N ASN A 134 -9.80 -0.89 43.47
CA ASN A 134 -10.37 -0.29 44.68
C ASN A 134 -11.80 -0.76 44.98
N TYR A 135 -12.53 -1.25 43.98
CA TYR A 135 -13.87 -1.81 44.13
C TYR A 135 -13.88 -3.34 44.37
N GLY A 136 -12.70 -3.96 44.37
CA GLY A 136 -12.50 -5.39 44.60
C GLY A 136 -11.59 -6.02 43.54
N HIS A 137 -10.68 -6.90 43.97
CA HIS A 137 -9.69 -7.53 43.09
C HIS A 137 -10.31 -8.27 41.89
N PHE A 138 -11.42 -8.99 42.09
CA PHE A 138 -12.10 -9.69 41.00
C PHE A 138 -12.66 -8.71 39.94
N VAL A 139 -13.24 -7.60 40.39
CA VAL A 139 -13.79 -6.55 39.51
C VAL A 139 -12.65 -5.87 38.74
N GLY A 140 -11.54 -5.56 39.41
CA GLY A 140 -10.34 -5.00 38.78
C GLY A 140 -9.78 -5.88 37.65
N ILE A 141 -9.72 -7.19 37.86
CA ILE A 141 -9.23 -8.13 36.83
C ILE A 141 -10.18 -8.18 35.63
N VAL A 142 -11.50 -8.31 35.87
CA VAL A 142 -12.49 -8.40 34.79
C VAL A 142 -12.50 -7.13 33.94
N PHE A 143 -12.59 -5.94 34.56
CA PHE A 143 -12.58 -4.68 33.83
C PHE A 143 -11.22 -4.38 33.20
N GLY A 144 -10.11 -4.76 33.83
CA GLY A 144 -8.77 -4.67 33.25
C GLY A 144 -8.66 -5.48 31.95
N VAL A 145 -9.10 -6.74 31.95
CA VAL A 145 -9.08 -7.58 30.75
C VAL A 145 -10.00 -7.03 29.65
N LEU A 146 -11.21 -6.58 30.00
CA LEU A 146 -12.13 -5.97 29.03
C LEU A 146 -11.52 -4.72 28.37
N LEU A 147 -10.94 -3.82 29.15
CA LEU A 147 -10.29 -2.62 28.63
C LEU A 147 -9.01 -2.93 27.84
N ALA A 148 -8.28 -4.00 28.20
CA ALA A 148 -7.14 -4.47 27.41
C ALA A 148 -7.56 -4.98 26.03
N ILE A 149 -8.66 -5.72 25.92
CA ILE A 149 -9.19 -6.23 24.64
C ILE A 149 -9.70 -5.08 23.77
N VAL A 150 -10.47 -4.16 24.36
CA VAL A 150 -10.97 -2.98 23.64
C VAL A 150 -9.80 -2.08 23.20
N GLY A 151 -8.81 -1.88 24.07
CA GLY A 151 -7.60 -1.12 23.76
C GLY A 151 -6.72 -1.77 22.70
N LEU A 152 -6.67 -3.10 22.65
CA LEU A 152 -6.00 -3.85 21.58
C LEU A 152 -6.69 -3.59 20.25
N TYR A 153 -8.03 -3.71 20.21
CA TYR A 153 -8.80 -3.50 18.99
C TYR A 153 -8.63 -2.07 18.48
N ILE A 154 -8.91 -1.06 19.32
CA ILE A 154 -8.82 0.35 18.91
C ILE A 154 -7.38 0.70 18.49
N GLY A 155 -6.37 0.30 19.27
CA GLY A 155 -4.98 0.63 18.96
C GLY A 155 -4.47 -0.07 17.70
N TYR A 156 -4.85 -1.33 17.48
CA TYR A 156 -4.50 -2.06 16.26
C TYR A 156 -5.12 -1.41 15.03
N PHE A 157 -6.43 -1.11 15.05
CA PHE A 157 -7.09 -0.45 13.91
C PHE A 157 -6.53 0.94 13.65
N PHE A 158 -6.32 1.73 14.69
CA PHE A 158 -5.78 3.08 14.52
C PHE A 158 -4.39 3.02 13.90
N THR A 159 -3.47 2.22 14.46
CA THR A 159 -2.10 2.10 13.96
C THR A 159 -2.05 1.51 12.54
N LEU A 160 -2.90 0.55 12.20
CA LEU A 160 -3.04 0.03 10.85
C LEU A 160 -3.35 1.12 9.81
N GLU A 161 -4.29 2.01 10.09
CA GLU A 161 -4.68 3.08 9.15
C GLU A 161 -3.51 4.04 8.88
N PHE A 162 -2.75 4.40 9.92
CA PHE A 162 -1.53 5.20 9.75
C PHE A 162 -0.48 4.46 8.91
N MET A 163 -0.26 3.18 9.18
CA MET A 163 0.68 2.37 8.42
C MET A 163 0.28 2.25 6.94
N PHE A 164 -1.02 2.17 6.64
CA PHE A 164 -1.52 2.18 5.25
C PHE A 164 -1.23 3.50 4.53
N ALA A 165 -1.38 4.64 5.22
CA ALA A 165 -1.02 5.94 4.67
C ALA A 165 0.48 6.01 4.34
N ILE A 166 1.34 5.48 5.22
CA ILE A 166 2.79 5.39 4.98
C ILE A 166 3.08 4.46 3.79
N ALA A 167 2.41 3.31 3.68
CA ALA A 167 2.57 2.38 2.55
C ALA A 167 2.30 3.05 1.20
N SER A 168 1.26 3.89 1.14
CA SER A 168 0.91 4.66 -0.05
C SER A 168 1.99 5.70 -0.39
N ALA A 169 2.53 6.39 0.62
CA ALA A 169 3.60 7.36 0.44
C ALA A 169 4.90 6.69 -0.08
N ILE A 170 5.26 5.52 0.43
CA ILE A 170 6.43 4.75 -0.03
C ILE A 170 6.30 4.42 -1.52
N LYS A 171 5.11 3.96 -1.96
CA LYS A 171 4.85 3.67 -3.38
C LYS A 171 4.96 4.93 -4.24
N ALA A 172 4.45 6.06 -3.78
CA ALA A 172 4.57 7.34 -4.48
C ALA A 172 6.03 7.78 -4.64
N ILE A 173 6.82 7.72 -3.57
CA ILE A 173 8.24 8.06 -3.61
C ILE A 173 9.00 7.12 -4.53
N PHE A 174 8.72 5.81 -4.47
CA PHE A 174 9.34 4.83 -5.36
C PHE A 174 9.02 5.10 -6.83
N VAL A 175 7.76 5.41 -7.17
CA VAL A 175 7.35 5.77 -8.54
C VAL A 175 8.07 7.02 -9.01
N CYS A 176 8.12 8.09 -8.20
CA CYS A 176 8.85 9.31 -8.55
C CYS A 176 10.33 9.03 -8.82
N TRP A 177 10.98 8.24 -7.94
CA TRP A 177 12.39 7.90 -8.09
C TRP A 177 12.64 7.01 -9.32
N ALA A 178 11.72 6.10 -9.64
CA ALA A 178 11.84 5.20 -10.78
C ALA A 178 11.55 5.88 -12.13
N GLU A 179 10.71 6.93 -12.17
CA GLU A 179 10.45 7.71 -13.39
C GLU A 179 11.49 8.79 -13.67
N ASP A 180 11.81 9.62 -12.68
CA ASP A 180 12.75 10.73 -12.83
C ASP A 180 13.61 10.94 -11.56
N PRO A 181 14.75 10.25 -11.46
CA PRO A 181 15.65 10.41 -10.32
C PRO A 181 16.31 11.80 -10.26
N ALA A 182 16.42 12.51 -11.39
CA ALA A 182 17.05 13.83 -11.44
C ALA A 182 16.14 14.90 -10.83
N ALA A 183 14.84 14.89 -11.18
CA ALA A 183 13.86 15.77 -10.57
C ALA A 183 13.77 15.60 -9.05
N LEU A 184 13.88 14.35 -8.54
CA LEU A 184 13.90 14.09 -7.11
C LEU A 184 15.16 14.63 -6.43
N LYS A 185 16.32 14.55 -7.08
CA LYS A 185 17.59 15.10 -6.59
C LYS A 185 17.53 16.62 -6.45
N GLU A 186 16.91 17.31 -7.41
CA GLU A 186 16.76 18.77 -7.38
C GLU A 186 15.78 19.25 -6.31
N THR A 187 14.63 18.57 -6.18
CA THR A 187 13.61 18.96 -5.19
C THR A 187 14.00 18.55 -3.79
N HIS A 188 14.41 17.29 -3.56
CA HIS A 188 14.68 16.70 -2.25
C HIS A 188 15.99 15.89 -2.24
N PRO A 189 17.16 16.55 -2.18
CA PRO A 189 18.47 15.90 -2.31
C PRO A 189 18.74 14.87 -1.21
N LEU A 190 18.29 15.12 0.02
CA LEU A 190 18.46 14.20 1.15
C LEU A 190 17.76 12.84 0.90
N CYS A 191 16.51 12.87 0.41
CA CYS A 191 15.75 11.66 0.13
C CYS A 191 16.41 10.86 -1.01
N TYR A 192 16.90 11.56 -2.04
CA TYR A 192 17.63 10.95 -3.13
C TYR A 192 18.91 10.25 -2.64
N GLU A 193 19.71 10.90 -1.81
CA GLU A 193 20.93 10.31 -1.26
C GLU A 193 20.66 9.06 -0.42
N LEU A 194 19.63 9.09 0.44
CA LEU A 194 19.23 7.94 1.24
C LEU A 194 18.78 6.76 0.37
N MET A 195 17.95 7.02 -0.65
CA MET A 195 17.52 5.98 -1.59
C MET A 195 18.69 5.44 -2.41
N ALA A 196 19.58 6.30 -2.91
CA ALA A 196 20.77 5.89 -3.66
C ALA A 196 21.72 5.05 -2.78
N GLN A 197 21.89 5.40 -1.50
CA GLN A 197 22.68 4.62 -0.56
C GLN A 197 22.04 3.26 -0.27
N ALA A 198 20.73 3.20 -0.03
CA ALA A 198 20.00 1.95 0.18
C ALA A 198 20.09 1.05 -1.06
N TRP A 199 19.93 1.63 -2.26
CA TRP A 199 20.07 0.93 -3.53
C TRP A 199 21.46 0.33 -3.71
N ARG A 200 22.51 1.12 -3.47
CA ARG A 200 23.89 0.62 -3.50
C ARG A 200 24.09 -0.52 -2.52
N LYS A 201 23.55 -0.46 -1.30
CA LYS A 201 23.67 -1.57 -0.34
C LYS A 201 23.03 -2.84 -0.85
N VAL A 202 21.80 -2.79 -1.37
CA VAL A 202 21.08 -3.98 -1.88
C VAL A 202 21.86 -4.63 -3.03
N TYR A 203 22.31 -3.85 -4.00
CA TYR A 203 23.00 -4.37 -5.20
C TYR A 203 24.47 -4.75 -4.94
N ASN A 204 25.16 -4.07 -4.02
CA ASN A 204 26.55 -4.38 -3.68
C ASN A 204 26.67 -5.63 -2.79
N ILE A 205 25.62 -6.00 -2.03
CA ILE A 205 25.54 -7.27 -1.30
C ILE A 205 25.23 -8.44 -2.25
N GLY A 206 24.63 -8.17 -3.42
CA GLY A 206 24.28 -9.17 -4.45
C GLY A 206 25.41 -9.61 -5.38
N GLY A 207 26.63 -9.06 -5.26
CA GLY A 207 27.76 -9.47 -6.09
C GLY A 207 27.56 -9.30 -7.61
N VAL A 208 26.74 -8.33 -8.04
CA VAL A 208 26.56 -7.98 -9.45
C VAL A 208 27.15 -6.59 -9.69
N ASN A 209 28.32 -6.58 -10.33
CA ASN A 209 28.99 -5.39 -10.85
C ASN A 209 28.19 -4.80 -12.02
N GLU A 210 27.13 -4.05 -11.75
CA GLU A 210 26.58 -3.08 -12.71
C GLU A 210 26.99 -1.66 -12.34
N ILE A 211 28.29 -1.40 -12.54
CA ILE A 211 28.87 -0.04 -12.53
C ILE A 211 28.60 0.67 -13.87
N ASN A 212 28.00 -0.01 -14.86
CA ASN A 212 27.82 0.53 -16.21
C ASN A 212 26.42 1.10 -16.53
N THR A 213 25.36 0.74 -15.80
CA THR A 213 23.99 1.21 -16.11
C THR A 213 23.65 2.59 -15.54
N LEU A 214 24.46 3.12 -14.61
CA LEU A 214 24.31 4.48 -14.08
C LEU A 214 25.07 5.53 -14.89
N ARG A 215 25.87 5.13 -15.89
CA ARG A 215 26.62 6.05 -16.77
C ARG A 215 25.82 6.50 -18.01
N ASP A 216 24.63 5.92 -18.22
CA ASP A 216 23.75 6.26 -19.34
C ASP A 216 22.59 7.21 -18.92
N LEU A 217 22.64 7.72 -17.68
CA LEU A 217 21.65 8.65 -17.11
C LEU A 217 22.25 10.03 -16.75
N ASP A 218 23.49 10.30 -17.17
CA ASP A 218 24.11 11.65 -17.17
C ASP A 218 23.96 12.28 -18.57
#